data_AF-A0A6A4WD52-F1
#
_entry.id   AF-A0A6A4WD52-F1
#
_cell.length_a   1.000
_cell.length_b   1.000
_cell.length_c   1.000
_cell.angle_alpha   90.00
_cell.angle_beta   90.00
_cell.angle_gamma   90.00
#
_symmetry.space_group_name_H-M   'P 1'
#
loop_
_entity.id
_entity.type
_entity.pdbx_description
1 polymer ?
#
loop_
_entity_poly.entity_id
_entity_poly.type
_entity_poly.pdbx_seq_one_letter_code
_entity_poly.pdbx_strand_id
1 'polypeptide(L)'
;MAGSPAGLSALLLLLLAVRPGRPAALYPASLQLQLPQLYSQLDGVLDSMMEVPDVPSPMAEGHWPRRPLNVGPVSGVAVDTLDRPVIFHRANHSWEATSFNKSQHYQDAARGPILSHTLLTLDPVTGAVLKSEGSGRFYLPHGLHIDAAGNRWITDVALHQVFKLPPDSDAPVLTLGVPFEPGSDAAHFCKPTDVAVAEDGTIFVADGYCNRRIMIFDREGRFLGSLGEEQGVDLLVPHSLSLDGGVLCVADREHGRVVCWNIRQRLLQPQVINLALYGRIYAVSVTGDVLLAVFKSLSGGGVLTIDLVTGLVLDSWVAAQGLNEPHDLAVTSDGRTTYVGELVPARVSKFVLQPDFYERP
;
A
#
# COMPACT_ATOMS: atom_id res chain seq x y z
N MET A 1 -5.45 -40.69 -13.36
CA MET A 1 -6.51 -41.08 -12.40
C MET A 1 -6.20 -40.52 -11.01
N ALA A 2 -6.25 -39.21 -10.84
CA ALA A 2 -6.15 -38.55 -9.53
C ALA A 2 -7.23 -37.47 -9.51
N GLY A 3 -8.35 -37.76 -8.87
CA GLY A 3 -9.55 -36.91 -8.96
C GLY A 3 -10.75 -37.50 -8.24
N SER A 4 -10.53 -38.30 -7.19
CA SER A 4 -11.60 -38.68 -6.27
C SER A 4 -11.23 -38.27 -4.84
N PRO A 5 -12.19 -37.86 -4.00
CA PRO A 5 -11.94 -37.48 -2.60
C PRO A 5 -11.24 -38.58 -1.79
N ALA A 6 -11.46 -39.85 -2.15
CA ALA A 6 -10.82 -41.00 -1.52
C ALA A 6 -9.29 -41.06 -1.76
N GLY A 7 -8.80 -40.55 -2.89
CA GLY A 7 -7.37 -40.51 -3.22
C GLY A 7 -6.59 -39.47 -2.40
N LEU A 8 -7.21 -38.32 -2.12
CA LEU A 8 -6.60 -37.25 -1.32
C LEU A 8 -6.52 -37.62 0.17
N SER A 9 -7.54 -38.30 0.73
CA SER A 9 -7.48 -38.77 2.12
C SER A 9 -6.39 -39.82 2.36
N ALA A 10 -6.13 -40.71 1.39
CA ALA A 10 -5.07 -41.70 1.49
C ALA A 10 -3.67 -41.06 1.47
N LEU A 11 -3.46 -40.05 0.63
CA LEU A 11 -2.18 -39.31 0.52
C LEU A 11 -1.88 -38.52 1.80
N LEU A 12 -2.90 -37.89 2.40
CA LEU A 12 -2.77 -37.13 3.65
C LEU A 12 -2.47 -38.02 4.87
N LEU A 13 -3.07 -39.22 4.94
CA LEU A 13 -2.78 -40.23 5.97
C LEU A 13 -1.35 -40.79 5.88
N LEU A 14 -0.80 -40.92 4.67
CA LEU A 14 0.58 -41.34 4.43
C LEU A 14 1.59 -40.23 4.77
N LEU A 15 1.27 -38.96 4.51
CA LEU A 15 2.08 -37.80 4.89
C LEU A 15 2.23 -37.65 6.41
N LEU A 16 1.18 -37.95 7.19
CA LEU A 16 1.26 -37.98 8.65
C LEU A 16 2.17 -39.10 9.19
N ALA A 17 2.40 -40.16 8.41
CA ALA A 17 3.24 -41.28 8.78
C ALA A 17 4.74 -41.07 8.44
N VAL A 18 5.06 -40.13 7.55
CA VAL A 18 6.43 -39.82 7.13
C VAL A 18 6.89 -38.53 7.80
N ARG A 19 7.84 -38.63 8.73
CA ARG A 19 8.43 -37.45 9.39
C ARG A 19 9.48 -36.80 8.49
N PRO A 20 9.43 -35.47 8.26
CA PRO A 20 10.46 -34.74 7.54
C PRO A 20 11.84 -34.99 8.16
N GLY A 21 12.86 -35.28 7.35
CA GLY A 21 14.25 -35.48 7.78
C GLY A 21 14.60 -36.86 8.33
N ARG A 22 13.68 -37.84 8.33
CA ARG A 22 13.97 -39.22 8.77
C ARG A 22 14.51 -40.07 7.60
N PRO A 23 15.67 -40.74 7.74
CA PRO A 23 16.26 -41.56 6.68
C PRO A 23 15.31 -42.64 6.14
N ALA A 24 15.21 -42.78 4.81
CA ALA A 24 14.32 -43.73 4.13
C ALA A 24 14.52 -45.20 4.61
N ALA A 25 15.76 -45.55 4.96
CA ALA A 25 16.15 -46.88 5.46
C ALA A 25 15.45 -47.29 6.77
N LEU A 26 14.82 -46.35 7.49
CA LEU A 26 14.13 -46.60 8.76
C LEU A 26 12.63 -46.93 8.59
N TYR A 27 12.11 -46.91 7.36
CA TYR A 27 10.73 -47.31 7.06
C TYR A 27 10.65 -48.78 6.60
N PRO A 28 9.49 -49.46 6.75
CA PRO A 28 9.31 -50.81 6.22
C PRO A 28 9.57 -50.89 4.71
N ALA A 29 10.11 -52.00 4.22
CA ALA A 29 10.48 -52.18 2.81
C ALA A 29 9.33 -51.92 1.82
N SER A 30 8.09 -52.23 2.22
CA SER A 30 6.87 -51.93 1.45
C SER A 30 6.63 -50.43 1.25
N LEU A 31 6.98 -49.61 2.24
CA LEU A 31 6.88 -48.15 2.17
C LEU A 31 8.06 -47.55 1.39
N GLN A 32 9.25 -48.13 1.52
CA GLN A 32 10.46 -47.69 0.80
C GLN A 32 10.30 -47.76 -0.73
N LEU A 33 9.62 -48.79 -1.23
CA LEU A 33 9.34 -48.95 -2.66
C LEU A 33 8.33 -47.92 -3.19
N GLN A 34 7.49 -47.37 -2.32
CA GLN A 34 6.42 -46.44 -2.69
C GLN A 34 6.84 -44.96 -2.53
N LEU A 35 7.84 -44.67 -1.67
CA LEU A 35 8.33 -43.32 -1.40
C LEU A 35 8.67 -42.53 -2.68
N PRO A 36 9.41 -43.06 -3.68
CA PRO A 36 9.76 -42.29 -4.88
C PRO A 36 8.54 -41.86 -5.72
N GLN A 37 7.52 -42.74 -5.83
CA GLN A 37 6.28 -42.42 -6.52
C GLN A 37 5.42 -41.42 -5.74
N LEU A 38 5.38 -41.53 -4.40
CA LEU A 38 4.70 -40.56 -3.55
C LEU A 38 5.36 -39.18 -3.62
N TYR A 39 6.69 -39.10 -3.60
CA TYR A 39 7.41 -37.83 -3.78
C TYR A 39 7.14 -37.24 -5.17
N SER A 40 7.19 -38.03 -6.24
CA SER A 40 6.88 -37.54 -7.59
C SER A 40 5.42 -37.09 -7.76
N GLN A 41 4.47 -37.74 -7.08
CA GLN A 41 3.07 -37.30 -7.07
C GLN A 41 2.87 -36.04 -6.24
N LEU A 42 3.62 -35.88 -5.14
CA LEU A 42 3.65 -34.66 -4.34
C LEU A 42 4.26 -33.50 -5.12
N ASP A 43 5.38 -33.72 -5.81
CA ASP A 43 6.02 -32.72 -6.66
C ASP A 43 5.06 -32.30 -7.78
N GLY A 44 4.35 -33.24 -8.42
CA GLY A 44 3.33 -32.90 -9.44
C GLY A 44 2.11 -32.15 -8.89
N VAL A 45 1.70 -32.42 -7.65
CA VAL A 45 0.61 -31.68 -6.98
C VAL A 45 1.09 -30.30 -6.51
N LEU A 46 2.32 -30.19 -6.02
CA LEU A 46 2.94 -28.93 -5.63
C LEU A 46 3.19 -28.05 -6.86
N ASP A 47 3.73 -28.59 -7.95
CA ASP A 47 3.91 -27.87 -9.22
C ASP A 47 2.57 -27.36 -9.76
N SER A 48 1.51 -28.19 -9.74
CA SER A 48 0.18 -27.76 -10.19
C SER A 48 -0.55 -26.82 -9.22
N MET A 49 -0.13 -26.74 -7.95
CA MET A 49 -0.60 -25.74 -6.98
C MET A 49 0.26 -24.48 -6.95
N MET A 50 1.41 -24.48 -7.64
CA MET A 50 2.40 -23.39 -7.68
C MET A 50 2.64 -22.84 -9.10
N GLU A 51 1.82 -23.18 -10.09
CA GLU A 51 1.79 -22.44 -11.35
C GLU A 51 1.28 -21.03 -11.06
N VAL A 52 2.22 -20.13 -10.75
CA VAL A 52 1.97 -18.69 -10.71
C VAL A 52 1.64 -18.28 -12.14
N PRO A 53 0.45 -17.72 -12.40
CA PRO A 53 0.09 -17.23 -13.73
C PRO A 53 1.17 -16.28 -14.24
N ASP A 54 1.60 -16.47 -15.48
CA ASP A 54 2.47 -15.51 -16.16
C ASP A 54 1.67 -14.20 -16.36
N VAL A 55 2.04 -13.16 -15.61
CA VAL A 55 1.38 -11.85 -15.66
C VAL A 55 2.30 -10.80 -16.27
N PRO A 56 1.76 -9.84 -17.04
CA PRO A 56 2.58 -8.77 -17.60
C PRO A 56 3.24 -7.94 -16.49
N SER A 57 4.57 -7.83 -16.53
CA SER A 57 5.33 -6.99 -15.60
C SER A 57 5.35 -5.52 -16.06
N PRO A 58 5.00 -4.56 -15.18
CA PRO A 58 5.23 -3.13 -15.45
C PRO A 58 6.71 -2.82 -15.68
N MET A 59 6.99 -2.02 -16.70
CA MET A 59 8.34 -1.57 -17.02
C MET A 59 8.53 -0.10 -16.68
N ALA A 60 9.66 0.23 -16.06
CA ALA A 60 10.00 1.61 -15.72
C ALA A 60 10.25 2.45 -16.98
N GLU A 61 9.63 3.62 -17.05
CA GLU A 61 9.86 4.60 -18.11
C GLU A 61 11.05 5.51 -17.74
N GLY A 62 12.27 5.06 -18.04
CA GLY A 62 13.52 5.69 -17.59
C GLY A 62 13.78 7.13 -18.06
N HIS A 63 12.99 7.65 -19.00
CA HIS A 63 13.07 9.04 -19.48
C HIS A 63 11.96 9.94 -18.90
N TRP A 64 11.14 9.42 -18.01
CA TRP A 64 10.12 10.17 -17.29
C TRP A 64 10.51 10.31 -15.80
N PRO A 65 10.45 11.52 -15.21
CA PRO A 65 10.18 12.81 -15.86
C PRO A 65 11.34 13.22 -16.78
N ARG A 66 11.05 13.94 -17.87
CA ARG A 66 12.07 14.36 -18.87
C ARG A 66 13.10 15.34 -18.30
N ARG A 67 12.77 16.00 -17.20
CA ARG A 67 13.65 16.86 -16.42
C ARG A 67 13.49 16.54 -14.94
N PRO A 68 14.56 16.63 -14.14
CA PRO A 68 14.45 16.47 -12.69
C PRO A 68 13.44 17.46 -12.09
N LEU A 69 12.63 16.97 -11.16
CA LEU A 69 11.74 17.81 -10.36
C LEU A 69 12.51 18.40 -9.19
N ASN A 70 12.30 19.69 -8.91
CA ASN A 70 12.85 20.34 -7.72
C ASN A 70 11.89 20.15 -6.54
N VAL A 71 11.91 18.96 -5.95
CA VAL A 71 11.02 18.55 -4.86
C VAL A 71 11.80 18.01 -3.67
N GLY A 72 11.19 18.11 -2.48
CA GLY A 72 11.64 17.38 -1.29
C GLY A 72 11.14 15.94 -1.29
N PRO A 73 11.30 15.21 -0.17
CA PRO A 73 10.77 13.87 0.00
C PRO A 73 9.32 13.78 -0.46
N VAL A 74 9.04 12.89 -1.41
CA VAL A 74 7.70 12.67 -1.97
C VAL A 74 7.00 11.68 -1.06
N SER A 75 6.05 12.18 -0.27
CA SER A 75 5.37 11.39 0.75
C SER A 75 4.04 10.83 0.28
N GLY A 76 3.41 11.48 -0.71
CA GLY A 76 2.12 11.05 -1.26
C GLY A 76 2.11 11.11 -2.78
N VAL A 77 1.42 10.19 -3.41
CA VAL A 77 1.18 10.14 -4.85
C VAL A 77 -0.27 9.76 -5.09
N ALA A 78 -0.96 10.48 -5.96
CA ALA A 78 -2.30 10.15 -6.44
C ALA A 78 -2.37 10.34 -7.96
N VAL A 79 -3.47 9.90 -8.58
CA VAL A 79 -3.87 10.32 -9.92
C VAL A 79 -5.14 11.15 -9.81
N ASP A 80 -5.25 12.21 -10.60
CA ASP A 80 -6.49 12.97 -10.67
C ASP A 80 -7.51 12.33 -11.61
N THR A 81 -8.69 12.94 -11.71
CA THR A 81 -9.80 12.48 -12.58
C THR A 81 -9.48 12.45 -14.08
N LEU A 82 -8.29 12.94 -14.50
CA LEU A 82 -7.79 12.92 -15.87
C LEU A 82 -6.55 12.01 -16.01
N ASP A 83 -6.30 11.13 -15.05
CA ASP A 83 -5.14 10.23 -14.99
C ASP A 83 -3.78 10.96 -14.98
N ARG A 84 -3.77 12.21 -14.50
CA ARG A 84 -2.51 12.95 -14.32
C ARG A 84 -1.96 12.67 -12.92
N PRO A 85 -0.67 12.33 -12.80
CA PRO A 85 -0.05 12.13 -11.50
C PRO A 85 -0.01 13.43 -10.70
N VAL A 86 -0.40 13.35 -9.43
CA VAL A 86 -0.32 14.43 -8.45
C VAL A 86 0.59 13.95 -7.32
N ILE A 87 1.61 14.73 -6.98
CA ILE A 87 2.54 14.39 -5.90
C ILE A 87 2.37 15.35 -4.73
N PHE A 88 2.56 14.84 -3.51
CA PHE A 88 2.63 15.60 -2.27
C PHE A 88 4.04 15.46 -1.68
N HIS A 89 4.73 16.58 -1.48
CA HIS A 89 6.13 16.58 -1.06
C HIS A 89 6.43 17.54 0.09
N ARG A 90 7.51 17.25 0.84
CA ARG A 90 7.90 18.03 2.02
C ARG A 90 8.82 19.23 1.74
N ALA A 91 9.20 19.46 0.48
CA ALA A 91 10.09 20.54 0.08
C ALA A 91 11.39 20.55 0.93
N ASN A 92 11.66 21.61 1.68
CA ASN A 92 12.82 21.73 2.56
C ASN A 92 12.56 21.27 4.02
N HIS A 93 11.40 20.68 4.30
CA HIS A 93 11.11 20.06 5.60
C HIS A 93 11.45 18.57 5.54
N SER A 94 12.09 18.09 6.60
CA SER A 94 12.46 16.69 6.76
C SER A 94 11.88 16.17 8.06
N TRP A 95 11.44 14.92 8.06
CA TRP A 95 11.09 14.24 9.29
C TRP A 95 12.38 13.66 9.87
N GLU A 96 12.86 14.28 10.94
CA GLU A 96 14.08 13.91 11.64
C GLU A 96 13.77 13.26 12.98
N ALA A 97 14.77 12.62 13.60
CA ALA A 97 14.63 11.98 14.91
C ALA A 97 14.20 12.96 16.02
N THR A 98 14.47 14.26 15.84
CA THR A 98 14.15 15.34 16.79
C THR A 98 12.85 16.07 16.47
N SER A 99 12.20 15.79 15.32
CA SER A 99 10.98 16.50 14.92
C SER A 99 9.82 16.31 15.91
N PHE A 100 9.82 15.21 16.67
CA PHE A 100 8.79 14.91 17.67
C PHE A 100 9.42 14.55 19.02
N ASN A 101 8.80 15.02 20.10
CA ASN A 101 9.18 14.59 21.45
C ASN A 101 8.57 13.21 21.80
N LYS A 102 8.85 12.73 23.02
CA LYS A 102 8.34 11.42 23.51
C LYS A 102 6.80 11.35 23.55
N SER A 103 6.15 12.48 23.78
CA SER A 103 4.69 12.62 23.78
C SER A 103 4.13 12.90 22.39
N GLN A 104 4.93 12.70 21.34
CA GLN A 104 4.53 12.84 19.93
C GLN A 104 4.16 14.25 19.48
N HIS A 105 4.44 15.29 20.27
CA HIS A 105 4.24 16.67 19.83
C HIS A 105 5.37 17.11 18.90
N TYR A 106 5.00 17.82 17.83
CA TYR A 106 5.94 18.40 16.88
C TYR A 106 6.77 19.52 17.51
N GLN A 107 8.08 19.54 17.29
CA GLN A 107 9.01 20.46 17.96
C GLN A 107 9.32 21.73 17.16
N ASP A 108 9.13 21.69 15.83
CA ASP A 108 9.54 22.78 14.94
C ASP A 108 8.38 23.68 14.50
N ALA A 109 7.27 23.72 15.25
CA ALA A 109 6.08 24.53 14.89
C ALA A 109 6.41 26.01 14.68
N ALA A 110 7.39 26.54 15.43
CA ALA A 110 7.86 27.92 15.32
C ALA A 110 8.60 28.24 14.00
N ARG A 111 9.06 27.22 13.25
CA ARG A 111 9.64 27.39 11.91
C ARG A 111 8.61 27.91 10.90
N GLY A 112 7.32 27.74 11.19
CA GLY A 112 6.24 28.00 10.26
C GLY A 112 6.04 26.87 9.25
N PRO A 113 4.96 26.94 8.46
CA PRO A 113 4.66 25.94 7.45
C PRO A 113 5.62 26.03 6.26
N ILE A 114 5.62 25.00 5.42
CA ILE A 114 6.34 24.96 4.14
C ILE A 114 5.79 26.07 3.24
N LEU A 115 6.63 27.04 2.88
CA LEU A 115 6.22 28.20 2.05
C LEU A 115 6.17 27.87 0.55
N SER A 116 6.92 26.88 0.08
CA SER A 116 6.82 26.41 -1.31
C SER A 116 5.52 25.66 -1.56
N HIS A 117 5.09 25.58 -2.82
CA HIS A 117 4.03 24.64 -3.21
C HIS A 117 4.44 23.21 -2.87
N THR A 118 3.48 22.42 -2.38
CA THR A 118 3.70 21.04 -1.89
C THR A 118 2.90 20.01 -2.68
N LEU A 119 1.84 20.44 -3.36
CA LEU A 119 1.03 19.64 -4.26
C LEU A 119 1.34 20.01 -5.70
N LEU A 120 1.84 19.06 -6.48
CA LEU A 120 2.19 19.29 -7.89
C LEU A 120 1.46 18.29 -8.78
N THR A 121 0.63 18.78 -9.70
CA THR A 121 0.09 17.97 -10.80
C THR A 121 1.10 17.96 -11.94
N LEU A 122 1.49 16.78 -12.41
CA LEU A 122 2.50 16.61 -13.45
C LEU A 122 1.86 16.13 -14.75
N ASP A 123 2.50 16.48 -15.85
CA ASP A 123 2.14 16.00 -17.18
C ASP A 123 2.52 14.51 -17.33
N PRO A 124 1.59 13.62 -17.69
CA PRO A 124 1.86 12.17 -17.74
C PRO A 124 2.83 11.77 -18.86
N VAL A 125 3.08 12.64 -19.84
CA VAL A 125 3.97 12.37 -20.99
C VAL A 125 5.38 12.89 -20.74
N THR A 126 5.50 14.05 -20.11
CA THR A 126 6.77 14.79 -19.97
C THR A 126 7.26 14.88 -18.53
N GLY A 127 6.37 14.75 -17.55
CA GLY A 127 6.65 14.98 -16.14
C GLY A 127 6.79 16.45 -15.77
N ALA A 128 6.46 17.38 -16.68
CA ALA A 128 6.48 18.81 -16.39
C ALA A 128 5.37 19.17 -15.39
N VAL A 129 5.64 20.14 -14.51
CA VAL A 129 4.63 20.63 -13.56
C VAL A 129 3.56 21.42 -14.32
N LEU A 130 2.31 20.97 -14.23
CA LEU A 130 1.14 21.59 -14.83
C LEU A 130 0.43 22.54 -13.86
N LYS A 131 0.42 22.19 -12.57
CA LYS A 131 -0.26 22.93 -11.51
C LYS A 131 0.53 22.80 -10.20
N SER A 132 0.59 23.88 -9.42
CA SER A 132 1.29 23.94 -8.14
C SER A 132 0.38 24.56 -7.08
N GLU A 133 0.24 23.88 -5.93
CA GLU A 133 -0.75 24.16 -4.89
C GLU A 133 -0.17 23.90 -3.49
N GLY A 134 -0.90 24.27 -2.43
CA GLY A 134 -0.58 23.90 -1.04
C GLY A 134 0.57 24.69 -0.40
N SER A 135 0.84 25.91 -0.89
CA SER A 135 1.86 26.80 -0.32
C SER A 135 1.42 27.36 1.03
N GLY A 136 2.35 27.41 1.99
CA GLY A 136 2.16 28.07 3.29
C GLY A 136 1.20 27.35 4.24
N ARG A 137 0.96 26.05 4.04
CA ARG A 137 -0.14 25.32 4.70
C ARG A 137 0.29 24.14 5.57
N PHE A 138 1.28 23.36 5.13
CA PHE A 138 1.64 22.08 5.74
C PHE A 138 3.00 22.14 6.42
N TYR A 139 3.22 21.24 7.38
CA TYR A 139 4.45 21.14 8.16
C TYR A 139 5.21 19.86 7.85
N LEU A 140 4.53 18.71 7.89
CA LEU A 140 5.08 17.42 7.47
C LEU A 140 4.02 16.64 6.67
N PRO A 141 3.90 16.94 5.37
CA PRO A 141 3.13 16.14 4.42
C PRO A 141 3.33 14.63 4.55
N HIS A 142 2.24 13.87 4.49
CA HIS A 142 2.26 12.42 4.43
C HIS A 142 1.41 11.89 3.25
N GLY A 143 0.21 11.38 3.49
CA GLY A 143 -0.64 10.75 2.47
C GLY A 143 -1.40 11.76 1.60
N LEU A 144 -1.72 11.33 0.37
CA LEU A 144 -2.50 12.06 -0.61
C LEU A 144 -3.45 11.08 -1.31
N HIS A 145 -4.75 11.34 -1.24
CA HIS A 145 -5.79 10.64 -1.98
C HIS A 145 -6.63 11.64 -2.76
N ILE A 146 -7.09 11.27 -3.96
CA ILE A 146 -8.01 12.08 -4.76
C ILE A 146 -9.31 11.29 -4.92
N ASP A 147 -10.41 11.83 -4.42
CA ASP A 147 -11.71 11.17 -4.54
C ASP A 147 -12.31 11.33 -5.94
N ALA A 148 -13.40 10.59 -6.22
CA ALA A 148 -14.07 10.62 -7.52
C ALA A 148 -14.63 12.00 -7.94
N ALA A 149 -14.79 12.93 -6.98
CA ALA A 149 -15.19 14.31 -7.25
C ALA A 149 -13.97 15.25 -7.43
N GLY A 150 -12.76 14.71 -7.44
CA GLY A 150 -11.49 15.43 -7.59
C GLY A 150 -11.03 16.16 -6.33
N ASN A 151 -11.66 15.92 -5.17
CA ASN A 151 -11.18 16.54 -3.93
C ASN A 151 -9.89 15.85 -3.50
N ARG A 152 -8.92 16.65 -3.05
CA ARG A 152 -7.66 16.15 -2.48
C ARG A 152 -7.85 15.94 -0.98
N TRP A 153 -7.62 14.72 -0.54
CA TRP A 153 -7.57 14.30 0.85
C TRP A 153 -6.13 14.12 1.24
N ILE A 154 -5.71 14.76 2.33
CA ILE A 154 -4.31 14.82 2.70
C ILE A 154 -4.15 14.68 4.21
N THR A 155 -3.04 14.06 4.61
CA THR A 155 -2.66 13.93 6.01
C THR A 155 -1.37 14.70 6.28
N ASP A 156 -1.29 15.33 7.45
CA ASP A 156 -0.09 16.00 7.93
C ASP A 156 0.26 15.45 9.32
N VAL A 157 1.44 14.85 9.43
CA VAL A 157 1.86 14.17 10.66
C VAL A 157 2.28 15.13 11.75
N ALA A 158 2.74 16.34 11.41
CA ALA A 158 3.11 17.36 12.39
C ALA A 158 1.87 18.04 12.96
N LEU A 159 0.87 18.28 12.10
CA LEU A 159 -0.41 18.85 12.51
C LEU A 159 -1.31 17.82 13.20
N HIS A 160 -1.08 16.51 13.03
CA HIS A 160 -2.00 15.46 13.50
C HIS A 160 -3.40 15.61 12.88
N GLN A 161 -3.46 16.01 11.61
CA GLN A 161 -4.70 16.40 10.95
C GLN A 161 -4.87 15.77 9.58
N VAL A 162 -6.14 15.71 9.16
CA VAL A 162 -6.58 15.35 7.82
C VAL A 162 -7.36 16.52 7.23
N PHE A 163 -7.16 16.81 5.94
CA PHE A 163 -7.86 17.88 5.24
C PHE A 163 -8.53 17.36 3.96
N LYS A 164 -9.74 17.87 3.67
CA LYS A 164 -10.38 17.78 2.35
C LYS A 164 -10.28 19.13 1.64
N LEU A 165 -9.59 19.16 0.50
CA LEU A 165 -9.43 20.33 -0.36
C LEU A 165 -10.26 20.15 -1.65
N PRO A 166 -11.15 21.08 -2.01
CA PRO A 166 -11.87 21.03 -3.28
C PRO A 166 -10.92 21.11 -4.50
N PRO A 167 -11.29 20.57 -5.67
CA PRO A 167 -10.46 20.56 -6.88
C PRO A 167 -9.78 21.90 -7.21
N ASP A 168 -10.52 23.00 -7.00
CA ASP A 168 -10.13 24.35 -7.40
C ASP A 168 -9.76 25.27 -6.23
N SER A 169 -9.52 24.72 -5.03
CA SER A 169 -9.25 25.51 -3.83
C SER A 169 -8.23 24.86 -2.89
N ASP A 170 -7.28 25.66 -2.39
CA ASP A 170 -6.37 25.28 -1.30
C ASP A 170 -6.97 25.48 0.09
N ALA A 171 -8.15 26.12 0.18
CA ALA A 171 -8.89 26.21 1.43
C ALA A 171 -9.64 24.90 1.71
N PRO A 172 -9.52 24.34 2.94
CA PRO A 172 -10.19 23.10 3.29
C PRO A 172 -11.69 23.34 3.46
N VAL A 173 -12.48 22.36 3.02
CA VAL A 173 -13.92 22.30 3.34
C VAL A 173 -14.22 21.33 4.48
N LEU A 174 -13.24 20.50 4.85
CA LEU A 174 -13.28 19.66 6.04
C LEU A 174 -11.86 19.56 6.61
N THR A 175 -11.77 19.64 7.94
CA THR A 175 -10.55 19.37 8.71
C THR A 175 -10.92 18.42 9.84
N LEU A 176 -10.18 17.32 9.99
CA LEU A 176 -10.30 16.37 11.10
C LEU A 176 -9.02 16.40 11.92
N GLY A 177 -9.13 16.20 13.23
CA GLY A 177 -8.00 16.30 14.17
C GLY A 177 -7.80 17.72 14.70
N VAL A 178 -6.97 17.84 15.73
CA VAL A 178 -6.65 19.10 16.42
C VAL A 178 -5.19 19.47 16.12
N PRO A 179 -4.90 20.70 15.65
CA PRO A 179 -3.57 21.03 15.14
C PRO A 179 -2.51 20.93 16.24
N PHE A 180 -1.45 20.16 15.97
CA PHE A 180 -0.31 19.91 16.86
C PHE A 180 -0.63 19.15 18.17
N GLU A 181 -1.84 18.62 18.28
CA GLU A 181 -2.33 17.91 19.46
C GLU A 181 -2.51 16.41 19.13
N PRO A 182 -1.50 15.56 19.40
CA PRO A 182 -1.66 14.12 19.29
C PRO A 182 -2.67 13.59 20.31
N GLY A 183 -3.43 12.58 19.91
CA GLY A 183 -4.31 11.85 20.82
C GLY A 183 -4.83 10.55 20.23
N SER A 184 -5.61 9.81 21.02
CA SER A 184 -6.17 8.50 20.67
C SER A 184 -7.68 8.41 20.89
N ASP A 185 -8.36 9.52 21.17
CA ASP A 185 -9.82 9.57 21.25
C ASP A 185 -10.45 9.76 19.86
N ALA A 186 -11.76 10.05 19.81
CA ALA A 186 -12.51 10.21 18.56
C ALA A 186 -12.27 11.55 17.83
N ALA A 187 -11.66 12.54 18.49
CA ALA A 187 -11.43 13.87 17.95
C ALA A 187 -9.97 14.12 17.54
N HIS A 188 -9.03 13.30 18.04
CA HIS A 188 -7.60 13.45 17.80
C HIS A 188 -7.03 12.30 16.95
N PHE A 189 -5.95 12.61 16.23
CA PHE A 189 -5.09 11.61 15.59
C PHE A 189 -3.71 11.61 16.23
N CYS A 190 -2.94 10.56 15.97
CA CYS A 190 -1.53 10.52 16.30
C CYS A 190 -0.72 10.17 15.05
N LYS A 191 -0.34 11.22 14.31
CA LYS A 191 0.41 11.16 13.06
C LYS A 191 -0.33 10.29 12.02
N PRO A 192 -1.50 10.76 11.55
CA PRO A 192 -2.29 10.02 10.57
C PRO A 192 -1.50 9.89 9.26
N THR A 193 -1.67 8.77 8.58
CA THR A 193 -0.83 8.40 7.44
C THR A 193 -1.56 8.51 6.12
N ASP A 194 -2.82 8.08 6.04
CA ASP A 194 -3.52 8.02 4.75
C ASP A 194 -5.04 8.07 4.87
N VAL A 195 -5.72 8.31 3.74
CA VAL A 195 -7.18 8.44 3.63
C VAL A 195 -7.71 7.63 2.45
N ALA A 196 -8.81 6.92 2.64
CA ALA A 196 -9.63 6.38 1.55
C ALA A 196 -11.08 6.84 1.70
N VAL A 197 -11.75 7.12 0.59
CA VAL A 197 -13.13 7.63 0.59
C VAL A 197 -14.02 6.71 -0.23
N ALA A 198 -15.11 6.23 0.36
CA ALA A 198 -16.08 5.39 -0.32
C ALA A 198 -17.05 6.21 -1.18
N GLU A 199 -17.74 5.55 -2.11
CA GLU A 199 -18.71 6.17 -3.02
C GLU A 199 -19.86 6.91 -2.29
N ASP A 200 -20.27 6.42 -1.11
CA ASP A 200 -21.29 7.06 -0.27
C ASP A 200 -20.74 8.23 0.56
N GLY A 201 -19.45 8.53 0.44
CA GLY A 201 -18.75 9.57 1.16
C GLY A 201 -18.26 9.16 2.55
N THR A 202 -18.36 7.89 2.95
CA THR A 202 -17.68 7.40 4.16
C THR A 202 -16.17 7.57 4.01
N ILE A 203 -15.55 8.10 5.06
CA ILE A 203 -14.12 8.44 5.10
C ILE A 203 -13.42 7.44 6.01
N PHE A 204 -12.34 6.84 5.53
CA PHE A 204 -11.45 5.99 6.31
C PHE A 204 -10.11 6.69 6.47
N VAL A 205 -9.60 6.78 7.69
CA VAL A 205 -8.30 7.40 8.00
C VAL A 205 -7.40 6.40 8.71
N ALA A 206 -6.23 6.14 8.15
CA ALA A 206 -5.19 5.37 8.83
C ALA A 206 -4.48 6.25 9.85
N ASP A 207 -4.61 5.90 11.14
CA ASP A 207 -4.05 6.63 12.27
C ASP A 207 -2.94 5.78 12.89
N GLY A 208 -1.71 5.95 12.38
CA GLY A 208 -0.76 4.83 12.31
C GLY A 208 0.59 4.93 13.02
N TYR A 209 1.31 6.06 13.01
CA TYR A 209 2.68 6.04 13.56
C TYR A 209 2.73 5.90 15.08
N CYS A 210 1.71 6.41 15.78
CA CYS A 210 1.59 6.26 17.23
C CYS A 210 0.24 5.74 17.71
N ASN A 211 -0.70 5.52 16.78
CA ASN A 211 -1.94 4.76 17.00
C ASN A 211 -1.95 3.49 16.13
N ARG A 212 -2.98 2.65 16.28
CA ARG A 212 -3.05 1.31 15.68
C ARG A 212 -4.44 1.02 15.10
N ARG A 213 -5.05 2.03 14.46
CA ARG A 213 -6.47 1.99 14.10
C ARG A 213 -6.74 2.61 12.73
N ILE A 214 -7.84 2.19 12.11
CA ILE A 214 -8.46 2.90 11.01
C ILE A 214 -9.71 3.58 11.54
N MET A 215 -9.75 4.91 11.53
CA MET A 215 -10.93 5.66 11.95
C MET A 215 -11.92 5.81 10.80
N ILE A 216 -13.21 5.73 11.11
CA ILE A 216 -14.30 5.84 10.15
C ILE A 216 -15.12 7.08 10.47
N PHE A 217 -15.38 7.90 9.46
CA PHE A 217 -16.23 9.08 9.55
C PHE A 217 -17.30 9.06 8.46
N ASP A 218 -18.40 9.77 8.67
CA ASP A 218 -19.32 10.09 7.57
C ASP A 218 -18.79 11.23 6.71
N ARG A 219 -19.52 11.56 5.63
CA ARG A 219 -19.16 12.60 4.67
C ARG A 219 -19.08 14.01 5.28
N GLU A 220 -19.73 14.24 6.43
CA GLU A 220 -19.69 15.48 7.19
C GLU A 220 -18.55 15.50 8.24
N GLY A 221 -17.79 14.40 8.36
CA GLY A 221 -16.67 14.29 9.30
C GLY A 221 -17.08 13.88 10.72
N ARG A 222 -18.29 13.35 10.93
CA ARG A 222 -18.71 12.81 12.23
C ARG A 222 -18.15 11.40 12.40
N PHE A 223 -17.56 11.13 13.56
CA PHE A 223 -16.98 9.82 13.88
C PHE A 223 -18.05 8.73 13.95
N LEU A 224 -17.81 7.62 13.26
CA LEU A 224 -18.71 6.45 13.19
C LEU A 224 -18.17 5.23 13.93
N GLY A 225 -16.85 5.14 14.13
CA GLY A 225 -16.19 3.98 14.75
C GLY A 225 -14.79 3.76 14.19
N SER A 226 -14.21 2.59 14.48
CA SER A 226 -12.87 2.22 14.00
C SER A 226 -12.72 0.74 13.66
N LEU A 227 -11.75 0.44 12.80
CA LEU A 227 -11.25 -0.92 12.55
C LEU A 227 -9.86 -1.11 13.20
N GLY A 228 -9.55 -2.35 13.58
CA GLY A 228 -8.27 -2.75 14.15
C GLY A 228 -8.47 -3.70 15.33
N GLU A 229 -7.99 -3.30 16.50
CA GLU A 229 -7.95 -4.13 17.70
C GLU A 229 -9.34 -4.63 18.13
N GLU A 230 -10.39 -3.81 18.02
CA GLU A 230 -11.77 -4.18 18.36
C GLU A 230 -12.29 -5.38 17.55
N GLN A 231 -11.75 -5.59 16.35
CA GLN A 231 -12.07 -6.70 15.46
C GLN A 231 -11.01 -7.82 15.51
N GLY A 232 -10.12 -7.79 16.50
CA GLY A 232 -9.08 -8.80 16.70
C GLY A 232 -7.87 -8.65 15.77
N VAL A 233 -7.71 -7.49 15.11
CA VAL A 233 -6.55 -7.21 14.25
C VAL A 233 -5.62 -6.22 14.93
N ASP A 234 -4.51 -6.71 15.45
CA ASP A 234 -3.44 -5.84 15.94
C ASP A 234 -2.65 -5.26 14.75
N LEU A 235 -2.93 -4.00 14.38
CA LEU A 235 -2.19 -3.27 13.35
C LEU A 235 -0.94 -2.61 13.95
N LEU A 236 0.18 -2.55 13.21
CA LEU A 236 1.40 -1.87 13.60
C LEU A 236 1.85 -0.93 12.48
N VAL A 237 1.51 0.34 12.66
CA VAL A 237 1.67 1.39 11.65
C VAL A 237 0.83 1.08 10.40
N PRO A 238 -0.52 1.11 10.51
CA PRO A 238 -1.36 1.21 9.32
C PRO A 238 -0.91 2.44 8.53
N HIS A 239 -0.33 2.25 7.36
CA HIS A 239 0.45 3.29 6.68
C HIS A 239 -0.21 3.83 5.41
N SER A 240 -0.91 2.97 4.67
CA SER A 240 -1.60 3.31 3.42
C SER A 240 -2.92 2.57 3.34
N LEU A 241 -3.90 3.19 2.71
CA LEU A 241 -5.24 2.66 2.47
C LEU A 241 -5.56 2.64 0.98
N SER A 242 -6.19 1.57 0.52
CA SER A 242 -6.82 1.53 -0.79
C SER A 242 -8.21 0.93 -0.68
N LEU A 243 -9.17 1.52 -1.38
CA LEU A 243 -10.56 1.08 -1.38
C LEU A 243 -11.06 0.95 -2.82
N ASP A 244 -11.51 -0.25 -3.18
CA ASP A 244 -12.21 -0.49 -4.44
C ASP A 244 -13.31 -1.54 -4.25
N GLY A 245 -14.44 -1.36 -4.92
CA GLY A 245 -15.55 -2.33 -4.90
C GLY A 245 -16.14 -2.65 -3.52
N GLY A 246 -15.81 -1.88 -2.48
CA GLY A 246 -16.15 -2.18 -1.08
C GLY A 246 -15.15 -3.08 -0.36
N VAL A 247 -13.94 -3.25 -0.90
CA VAL A 247 -12.80 -3.90 -0.25
C VAL A 247 -11.81 -2.82 0.18
N LEU A 248 -11.68 -2.60 1.49
CA LEU A 248 -10.69 -1.69 2.07
C LEU A 248 -9.46 -2.49 2.48
N CYS A 249 -8.32 -2.22 1.84
CA CYS A 249 -7.03 -2.81 2.20
C CYS A 249 -6.13 -1.79 2.90
N VAL A 250 -5.38 -2.24 3.91
CA VAL A 250 -4.38 -1.45 4.62
C VAL A 250 -3.00 -2.09 4.51
N ALA A 251 -1.98 -1.26 4.25
CA ALA A 251 -0.60 -1.61 4.46
C ALA A 251 -0.28 -1.60 5.97
N ASP A 252 -0.18 -2.79 6.59
CA ASP A 252 0.24 -2.95 7.99
C ASP A 252 1.77 -3.01 8.02
N ARG A 253 2.38 -1.82 8.01
CA ARG A 253 3.75 -1.60 7.51
C ARG A 253 4.79 -2.40 8.25
N GLU A 254 4.76 -2.37 9.58
CA GLU A 254 5.80 -3.00 10.39
C GLU A 254 5.55 -4.49 10.64
N HIS A 255 4.31 -4.96 10.47
CA HIS A 255 4.03 -6.39 10.40
C HIS A 255 4.36 -7.00 9.03
N GLY A 256 4.65 -6.18 8.01
CA GLY A 256 4.99 -6.66 6.68
C GLY A 256 3.84 -7.42 6.02
N ARG A 257 2.61 -6.92 6.15
CA ARG A 257 1.42 -7.59 5.61
C ARG A 257 0.39 -6.58 5.08
N VAL A 258 -0.56 -7.08 4.32
CA VAL A 258 -1.76 -6.33 3.92
C VAL A 258 -2.97 -6.96 4.58
N VAL A 259 -3.85 -6.13 5.14
CA VAL A 259 -5.11 -6.57 5.76
C VAL A 259 -6.27 -5.97 4.98
N CYS A 260 -7.23 -6.78 4.53
CA CYS A 260 -8.35 -6.33 3.70
C CYS A 260 -9.70 -6.70 4.32
N TRP A 261 -10.60 -5.73 4.43
CA TRP A 261 -11.97 -5.92 4.87
C TRP A 261 -12.95 -5.70 3.72
N ASN A 262 -13.91 -6.61 3.58
CA ASN A 262 -15.10 -6.32 2.79
C ASN A 262 -16.04 -5.44 3.63
N ILE A 263 -16.07 -4.13 3.36
CA ILE A 263 -16.87 -3.15 4.12
C ILE A 263 -18.35 -3.13 3.68
N ARG A 264 -18.70 -3.77 2.56
CA ARG A 264 -20.11 -3.94 2.13
C ARG A 264 -20.79 -5.07 2.88
N GLN A 265 -20.05 -6.14 3.19
CA GLN A 265 -20.55 -7.26 3.98
C GLN A 265 -20.23 -7.00 5.45
N ARG A 266 -21.25 -6.93 6.33
CA ARG A 266 -21.07 -6.72 7.79
C ARG A 266 -20.28 -7.83 8.53
N LEU A 267 -19.68 -8.79 7.81
CA LEU A 267 -18.93 -9.91 8.37
C LEU A 267 -17.44 -9.54 8.42
N LEU A 268 -16.97 -9.25 9.63
CA LEU A 268 -15.73 -8.54 9.94
C LEU A 268 -14.44 -9.37 9.88
N GLN A 269 -14.43 -10.58 9.30
CA GLN A 269 -13.15 -11.30 9.19
C GLN A 269 -12.33 -10.71 8.05
N PRO A 270 -11.18 -10.10 8.34
CA PRO A 270 -10.32 -9.60 7.29
C PRO A 270 -9.54 -10.73 6.65
N GLN A 271 -9.28 -10.57 5.36
CA GLN A 271 -8.23 -11.31 4.70
C GLN A 271 -6.87 -10.73 5.10
N VAL A 272 -5.90 -11.59 5.37
CA VAL A 272 -4.53 -11.19 5.69
C VAL A 272 -3.59 -11.80 4.67
N ILE A 273 -2.86 -10.94 3.96
CA ILE A 273 -1.84 -11.31 2.97
C ILE A 273 -0.47 -11.07 3.62
N ASN A 274 0.23 -12.15 3.97
CA ASN A 274 1.52 -12.07 4.66
C ASN A 274 2.66 -11.86 3.64
N LEU A 275 3.36 -10.74 3.75
CA LEU A 275 4.43 -10.33 2.85
C LEU A 275 5.75 -10.09 3.62
N ALA A 276 5.88 -10.61 4.85
CA ALA A 276 6.99 -10.30 5.74
C ALA A 276 8.36 -10.68 5.16
N LEU A 277 8.39 -11.64 4.22
CA LEU A 277 9.58 -12.02 3.44
C LEU A 277 10.13 -10.86 2.58
N TYR A 278 9.28 -9.92 2.17
CA TYR A 278 9.65 -8.73 1.40
C TYR A 278 9.97 -7.52 2.30
N GLY A 279 9.79 -7.64 3.61
CA GLY A 279 10.04 -6.58 4.58
C GLY A 279 8.81 -5.71 4.84
N ARG A 280 9.02 -4.39 4.94
CA ARG A 280 7.97 -3.44 5.29
C ARG A 280 7.12 -3.09 4.08
N ILE A 281 5.81 -2.99 4.27
CA ILE A 281 4.86 -2.58 3.22
C ILE A 281 4.49 -1.12 3.45
N TYR A 282 4.80 -0.24 2.50
CA TYR A 282 4.61 1.21 2.67
C TYR A 282 3.30 1.68 2.03
N ALA A 283 2.95 1.16 0.86
CA ALA A 283 1.75 1.58 0.17
C ALA A 283 1.06 0.44 -0.55
N VAL A 284 -0.26 0.55 -0.70
CA VAL A 284 -1.09 -0.42 -1.41
C VAL A 284 -2.03 0.29 -2.38
N SER A 285 -2.32 -0.36 -3.50
CA SER A 285 -3.39 0.05 -4.43
C SER A 285 -4.17 -1.18 -4.83
N VAL A 286 -5.49 -1.07 -4.84
CA VAL A 286 -6.42 -2.15 -5.21
C VAL A 286 -7.21 -1.72 -6.43
N THR A 287 -7.34 -2.61 -7.41
CA THR A 287 -8.21 -2.42 -8.58
C THR A 287 -8.75 -3.77 -9.02
N GLY A 288 -10.04 -3.99 -8.82
CA GLY A 288 -10.67 -5.30 -8.95
C GLY A 288 -9.97 -6.34 -8.08
N ASP A 289 -9.51 -7.41 -8.71
CA ASP A 289 -8.83 -8.53 -8.05
C ASP A 289 -7.30 -8.35 -8.00
N VAL A 290 -6.77 -7.19 -8.37
CA VAL A 290 -5.32 -6.90 -8.35
C VAL A 290 -4.99 -5.98 -7.18
N LEU A 291 -4.02 -6.41 -6.37
CA LEU A 291 -3.39 -5.62 -5.33
C LEU A 291 -1.94 -5.33 -5.72
N LEU A 292 -1.57 -4.06 -5.76
CA LEU A 292 -0.17 -3.63 -5.80
C LEU A 292 0.30 -3.28 -4.39
N ALA A 293 1.52 -3.67 -4.04
CA ALA A 293 2.12 -3.34 -2.75
C ALA A 293 3.56 -2.84 -2.90
N VAL A 294 3.82 -1.60 -2.48
CA VAL A 294 5.18 -1.06 -2.36
C VAL A 294 5.83 -1.64 -1.11
N PHE A 295 7.01 -2.24 -1.28
CA PHE A 295 7.79 -2.78 -0.18
C PHE A 295 9.19 -2.16 -0.10
N LYS A 296 9.79 -2.23 1.10
CA LYS A 296 11.21 -1.95 1.33
C LYS A 296 11.79 -2.93 2.34
N SER A 297 12.89 -3.55 1.94
CA SER A 297 13.71 -4.46 2.74
C SER A 297 15.13 -3.91 2.94
N LEU A 298 15.99 -4.65 3.61
CA LEU A 298 17.42 -4.31 3.71
C LEU A 298 18.15 -4.36 2.36
N SER A 299 17.69 -5.18 1.41
CA SER A 299 18.32 -5.35 0.09
C SER A 299 17.81 -4.39 -0.98
N GLY A 300 16.76 -3.62 -0.69
CA GLY A 300 16.14 -2.68 -1.63
C GLY A 300 14.62 -2.65 -1.50
N GLY A 301 13.99 -1.74 -2.25
CA GLY A 301 12.53 -1.67 -2.40
C GLY A 301 12.07 -2.03 -3.80
N GLY A 302 10.77 -2.24 -3.93
CA GLY A 302 10.11 -2.66 -5.15
C GLY A 302 8.59 -2.56 -5.03
N VAL A 303 7.90 -3.05 -6.04
CA VAL A 303 6.45 -3.20 -6.02
C VAL A 303 6.10 -4.65 -6.34
N LEU A 304 5.15 -5.20 -5.59
CA LEU A 304 4.59 -6.52 -5.80
C LEU A 304 3.28 -6.40 -6.55
N THR A 305 3.04 -7.30 -7.51
CA THR A 305 1.72 -7.56 -8.07
C THR A 305 1.16 -8.79 -7.37
N ILE A 306 -0.03 -8.68 -6.79
CA ILE A 306 -0.64 -9.71 -5.95
C ILE A 306 -2.07 -9.97 -6.44
N ASP A 307 -2.43 -11.24 -6.56
CA ASP A 307 -3.81 -11.65 -6.74
C ASP A 307 -4.55 -11.47 -5.42
N LEU A 308 -5.51 -10.54 -5.38
CA LEU A 308 -6.22 -10.17 -4.16
C LEU A 308 -7.08 -11.32 -3.63
N VAL A 309 -7.64 -12.16 -4.52
CA VAL A 309 -8.56 -13.24 -4.13
C VAL A 309 -7.82 -14.36 -3.40
N THR A 310 -6.66 -14.76 -3.93
CA THR A 310 -5.84 -15.87 -3.42
C THR A 310 -4.76 -15.40 -2.45
N GLY A 311 -4.35 -14.13 -2.52
CA GLY A 311 -3.22 -13.57 -1.78
C GLY A 311 -1.85 -13.97 -2.35
N LEU A 312 -1.79 -14.59 -3.52
CA LEU A 312 -0.53 -15.02 -4.15
C LEU A 312 0.21 -13.82 -4.75
N VAL A 313 1.52 -13.74 -4.50
CA VAL A 313 2.41 -12.80 -5.19
C VAL A 313 2.66 -13.33 -6.60
N LEU A 314 2.21 -12.58 -7.60
CA LEU A 314 2.32 -12.92 -9.01
C LEU A 314 3.61 -12.41 -9.63
N ASP A 315 4.06 -11.22 -9.23
CA ASP A 315 5.26 -10.58 -9.76
C ASP A 315 5.90 -9.63 -8.74
N SER A 316 7.18 -9.33 -8.94
CA SER A 316 7.94 -8.31 -8.21
C SER A 316 8.80 -7.51 -9.17
N TRP A 317 8.55 -6.21 -9.25
CA TRP A 317 9.19 -5.32 -10.22
C TRP A 317 9.75 -4.05 -9.56
N VAL A 318 10.71 -3.42 -10.24
CA VAL A 318 11.49 -2.29 -9.71
C VAL A 318 12.02 -1.42 -10.86
N ALA A 319 12.34 -0.16 -10.58
CA ALA A 319 13.04 0.70 -11.53
C ALA A 319 14.46 0.19 -11.81
N ALA A 320 15.00 0.49 -13.00
CA ALA A 320 16.36 0.06 -13.37
C ALA A 320 17.45 0.54 -12.38
N GLN A 321 17.26 1.74 -11.81
CA GLN A 321 18.11 2.33 -10.78
C GLN A 321 17.80 1.86 -9.36
N GLY A 322 16.87 0.90 -9.19
CA GLY A 322 16.32 0.50 -7.90
C GLY A 322 15.32 1.51 -7.32
N LEU A 323 14.49 1.06 -6.38
CA LEU A 323 13.71 1.92 -5.49
C LEU A 323 14.38 1.91 -4.10
N ASN A 324 14.85 3.07 -3.66
CA ASN A 324 15.64 3.21 -2.43
C ASN A 324 14.74 3.41 -1.23
N GLU A 325 13.94 4.47 -1.19
CA GLU A 325 12.98 4.72 -0.11
C GLU A 325 11.58 4.97 -0.70
N PRO A 326 11.00 3.96 -1.40
CA PRO A 326 9.66 4.09 -1.95
C PRO A 326 8.64 4.18 -0.82
N HIS A 327 7.71 5.12 -0.95
CA HIS A 327 6.84 5.51 0.15
C HIS A 327 5.36 5.42 -0.21
N ASP A 328 5.02 5.77 -1.45
CA ASP A 328 3.64 5.78 -1.91
C ASP A 328 3.52 5.41 -3.39
N LEU A 329 2.34 4.94 -3.80
CA LEU A 329 2.03 4.66 -5.20
C LEU A 329 0.63 5.15 -5.61
N ALA A 330 0.46 5.39 -6.90
CA ALA A 330 -0.85 5.58 -7.51
C ALA A 330 -0.92 4.90 -8.87
N VAL A 331 -2.10 4.41 -9.23
CA VAL A 331 -2.37 3.72 -10.50
C VAL A 331 -3.42 4.49 -11.28
N THR A 332 -3.24 4.62 -12.59
CA THR A 332 -4.25 5.21 -13.48
C THR A 332 -5.53 4.38 -13.52
N SER A 333 -6.64 5.01 -13.88
CA SER A 333 -7.98 4.41 -13.91
C SER A 333 -8.07 3.17 -14.82
N ASP A 334 -7.23 3.08 -15.85
CA ASP A 334 -7.11 1.94 -16.75
C ASP A 334 -6.21 0.81 -16.22
N GLY A 335 -5.61 0.99 -15.04
CA GLY A 335 -4.69 0.04 -14.41
C GLY A 335 -3.31 -0.06 -15.06
N ARG A 336 -3.02 0.71 -16.12
CA ARG A 336 -1.84 0.50 -16.97
C ARG A 336 -0.60 1.24 -16.54
N THR A 337 -0.75 2.37 -15.86
CA THR A 337 0.38 3.21 -15.45
C THR A 337 0.41 3.35 -13.95
N THR A 338 1.57 3.03 -13.36
CA THR A 338 1.82 3.18 -11.93
C THR A 338 2.89 4.24 -11.70
N TYR A 339 2.63 5.16 -10.78
CA TYR A 339 3.58 6.14 -10.30
C TYR A 339 4.02 5.79 -8.89
N VAL A 340 5.31 5.87 -8.58
CA VAL A 340 5.86 5.58 -7.25
C VAL A 340 6.70 6.75 -6.78
N GLY A 341 6.38 7.27 -5.58
CA GLY A 341 7.11 8.35 -4.92
C GLY A 341 8.17 7.84 -3.96
N GLU A 342 9.32 8.51 -3.92
CA GLU A 342 10.42 8.18 -3.01
C GLU A 342 10.77 9.34 -2.08
N LEU A 343 11.10 9.00 -0.83
CA LEU A 343 11.58 9.98 0.14
C LEU A 343 13.03 10.39 -0.15
N VAL A 344 13.90 9.41 -0.41
CA VAL A 344 15.35 9.61 -0.58
C VAL A 344 15.92 8.62 -1.62
N PRO A 345 16.56 9.10 -2.70
CA PRO A 345 16.51 10.49 -3.17
C PRO A 345 15.06 10.89 -3.51
N ALA A 346 14.72 12.15 -3.29
CA ALA A 346 13.40 12.67 -3.62
C ALA A 346 13.14 12.60 -5.14
N ARG A 347 12.23 11.73 -5.55
CA ARG A 347 11.83 11.57 -6.96
C ARG A 347 10.48 10.85 -7.08
N VAL A 348 9.95 10.86 -8.29
CA VAL A 348 8.81 10.06 -8.71
C VAL A 348 9.21 9.25 -9.94
N SER A 349 8.86 7.97 -9.94
CA SER A 349 9.12 7.03 -11.04
C SER A 349 7.80 6.62 -11.70
N LYS A 350 7.81 6.41 -13.01
CA LYS A 350 6.66 5.93 -13.78
C LYS A 350 6.93 4.53 -14.31
N PHE A 351 5.92 3.67 -14.23
CA PHE A 351 5.92 2.29 -14.71
C PHE A 351 4.71 2.08 -15.60
N VAL A 352 4.89 1.35 -16.70
CA VAL A 352 3.83 1.12 -17.68
C VAL A 352 3.73 -0.39 -17.94
N LEU A 353 2.51 -0.93 -17.81
CA LEU A 353 2.17 -2.25 -18.32
C LEU A 353 2.22 -2.21 -19.84
N GLN A 354 3.18 -2.91 -20.43
CA GLN A 354 3.30 -2.99 -21.89
C GLN A 354 2.21 -3.94 -22.44
N PRO A 355 1.45 -3.54 -23.48
CA PRO A 355 0.38 -4.36 -24.01
C PRO A 355 0.81 -5.74 -24.54
N ASP A 356 2.06 -5.92 -24.96
CA ASP A 356 2.42 -7.04 -25.84
C ASP A 356 3.67 -7.78 -25.38
N PHE A 357 3.51 -8.75 -24.47
CA PHE A 357 4.50 -9.82 -24.30
C PHE A 357 4.14 -11.10 -25.06
N TYR A 358 2.87 -11.27 -25.44
CA TYR A 358 2.37 -12.43 -26.21
C TYR A 358 2.27 -12.20 -27.72
N GLU A 359 2.48 -10.97 -28.22
CA GLU A 359 2.62 -10.69 -29.66
C GLU A 359 4.09 -10.47 -30.06
N ARG A 360 4.96 -11.45 -29.76
CA ARG A 360 6.22 -11.58 -30.53
C ARG A 360 5.96 -12.59 -31.67
N PRO A 361 6.27 -12.23 -32.92
CA PRO A 361 6.05 -13.10 -34.08
C PRO A 361 6.88 -14.39 -34.04
#